data_AF-A0A2H0WHK0-F1
#
_entry.id   AF-A0A2H0WHK0-F1
#
_cell.length_a   1.000
_cell.length_b   1.000
_cell.length_c   1.000
_cell.angle_alpha   90.00
_cell.angle_beta   90.00
_cell.angle_gamma   90.00
#
_symmetry.space_group_name_H-M   'P 1'
#
loop_
_entity.id
_entity.type
_entity.pdbx_description
1 polymer ?
#
loop_
_entity_poly.entity_id
_entity_poly.type
_entity_poly.pdbx_seq_one_letter_code
_entity_poly.pdbx_strand_id
1 'polypeptide(L)'
;VYGSDACLMAMAEVAAEMKDSVEMFVGSQEVEPGQGWPYSTWMRRWASNPTATAAEVSTYLTEEFTKSYDGGIYGHSDVTFSAMDLTQFPAFFSALKDLNASLANLSPSDMRATKSLADATQEFYLSDYKDIFDFVDRLQSSKVGIQSSILSNLKDAVQKMVISVESTDSYANSHGISVWLPTDVGTLNRHKTRYSNLELNKQTKWLDFLTLVNR
;
A
#
# COMPACT_ATOMS: atom_id res chain seq x y z
N VAL A 1 15.15 0.98 10.75
CA VAL A 1 13.67 0.83 10.76
C VAL A 1 13.07 2.18 11.10
N TYR A 2 12.11 2.64 10.32
CA TYR A 2 11.14 3.65 10.74
C TYR A 2 9.80 2.98 10.91
N GLY A 3 9.06 3.42 11.92
CA GLY A 3 7.67 3.00 12.08
C GLY A 3 6.81 4.19 12.43
N SER A 4 5.59 4.16 11.94
CA SER A 4 4.62 5.24 12.15
C SER A 4 3.43 4.72 12.94
N ASP A 5 3.39 5.03 14.25
CA ASP A 5 2.22 4.81 15.11
C ASP A 5 1.21 5.93 14.84
N ALA A 6 0.68 5.90 13.61
CA ALA A 6 -0.23 6.90 13.08
C ALA A 6 -1.00 6.34 11.88
N CYS A 7 -2.25 6.77 11.75
CA CYS A 7 -3.20 6.33 10.75
C CYS A 7 -2.71 6.51 9.31
N LEU A 8 -3.03 5.54 8.43
CA LEU A 8 -2.96 5.68 6.96
C LEU A 8 -1.53 5.91 6.42
N MET A 9 -0.53 5.37 7.09
CA MET A 9 0.88 5.64 6.79
C MET A 9 1.54 4.59 5.88
N ALA A 10 0.93 3.41 5.71
CA ALA A 10 1.37 2.40 4.74
C ALA A 10 0.94 2.76 3.30
N MET A 11 1.36 3.95 2.86
CA MET A 11 1.14 4.49 1.53
C MET A 11 2.44 4.44 0.73
N ALA A 12 2.38 4.02 -0.54
CA ALA A 12 3.53 4.03 -1.43
C ALA A 12 4.10 5.45 -1.61
N GLU A 13 3.24 6.47 -1.58
CA GLU A 13 3.61 7.88 -1.58
C GLU A 13 4.50 8.25 -0.39
N VAL A 14 4.12 7.82 0.81
CA VAL A 14 4.85 8.16 2.04
C VAL A 14 6.15 7.37 2.12
N ALA A 15 6.09 6.07 1.88
CA ALA A 15 7.27 5.20 1.90
C ALA A 15 8.29 5.63 0.82
N ALA A 16 7.85 6.10 -0.36
CA ALA A 16 8.73 6.59 -1.42
C ALA A 16 9.57 7.80 -0.99
N GLU A 17 9.04 8.70 -0.16
CA GLU A 17 9.77 9.87 0.36
C GLU A 17 10.84 9.46 1.40
N MET A 18 10.70 8.28 2.00
CA MET A 18 11.59 7.79 3.05
C MET A 18 12.64 6.78 2.57
N LYS A 19 12.50 6.26 1.34
CA LYS A 19 13.31 5.14 0.82
C LYS A 19 14.83 5.34 0.87
N ASP A 20 15.31 6.58 0.79
CA ASP A 20 16.75 6.89 0.81
C ASP A 20 17.29 7.11 2.23
N SER A 21 16.42 7.12 3.24
CA SER A 21 16.76 7.37 4.64
C SER A 21 16.60 6.14 5.53
N VAL A 22 15.75 5.18 5.15
CA VAL A 22 15.42 4.01 5.98
C VAL A 22 15.29 2.75 5.12
N GLU A 23 15.82 1.64 5.63
CA GLU A 23 15.73 0.33 4.98
C GLU A 23 14.34 -0.30 5.14
N MET A 24 13.80 -0.24 6.36
CA MET A 24 12.50 -0.81 6.70
C MET A 24 11.52 0.28 7.12
N PHE A 25 10.29 0.19 6.63
CA PHE A 25 9.15 1.01 7.04
C PHE A 25 8.03 0.13 7.58
N VAL A 26 7.39 0.52 8.68
CA VAL A 26 6.20 -0.16 9.19
C VAL A 26 5.06 0.84 9.46
N GLY A 27 3.83 0.42 9.19
CA GLY A 27 2.63 1.23 9.46
C GLY A 27 1.34 0.55 9.00
N SER A 28 0.22 1.23 9.23
CA SER A 28 -1.11 0.76 8.84
C SER A 28 -1.59 1.37 7.52
N GLN A 29 -2.29 0.58 6.69
CA GLN A 29 -3.05 1.08 5.54
C GLN A 29 -4.35 1.78 6.00
N GLU A 30 -4.87 1.34 7.15
CA GLU A 30 -6.06 1.87 7.82
C GLU A 30 -5.71 2.83 8.98
N VAL A 31 -6.71 3.48 9.57
CA VAL A 31 -6.61 4.15 10.86
C VAL A 31 -6.13 3.19 11.94
N GLU A 32 -5.26 3.68 12.81
CA GLU A 32 -4.80 2.92 13.98
C GLU A 32 -5.70 3.26 15.18
N PRO A 33 -6.09 2.27 16.00
CA PRO A 33 -6.87 2.54 17.21
C PRO A 33 -6.10 3.41 18.21
N GLY A 34 -6.82 4.12 19.07
CA GLY A 34 -6.23 5.11 19.98
C GLY A 34 -5.27 4.54 21.04
N GLN A 35 -5.27 3.23 21.27
CA GLN A 35 -4.30 2.56 22.14
C GLN A 35 -2.90 2.50 21.52
N GLY A 36 -2.79 2.66 20.19
CA GLY A 36 -1.53 2.62 19.45
C GLY A 36 -0.89 1.23 19.47
N TRP A 37 0.44 1.19 19.52
CA TRP A 37 1.15 -0.09 19.49
C TRP A 37 1.25 -0.79 20.84
N PRO A 38 1.32 -2.14 20.87
CA PRO A 38 1.58 -2.89 22.10
C PRO A 38 3.08 -2.85 22.46
N TYR A 39 3.62 -1.64 22.71
CA TYR A 39 5.06 -1.35 22.90
C TYR A 39 5.76 -2.36 23.79
N SER A 40 5.19 -2.62 24.96
CA SER A 40 5.82 -3.52 25.93
C SER A 40 5.91 -4.96 25.43
N THR A 41 4.95 -5.43 24.62
CA THR A 41 4.89 -6.81 24.12
C THR A 41 5.91 -7.05 23.03
N TRP A 42 5.89 -6.25 21.96
CA TRP A 42 6.80 -6.44 20.83
C TRP A 42 8.26 -6.11 21.21
N MET A 43 8.49 -5.10 22.07
CA MET A 43 9.84 -4.78 22.55
C MET A 43 10.41 -5.87 23.45
N ARG A 44 9.58 -6.58 24.24
CA ARG A 44 10.04 -7.77 24.99
C ARG A 44 10.47 -8.89 24.06
N ARG A 45 9.72 -9.14 22.99
CA ARG A 45 10.07 -10.12 21.96
C ARG A 45 11.42 -9.77 21.32
N TRP A 46 11.62 -8.51 20.94
CA TRP A 46 12.91 -8.02 20.45
C TRP A 46 14.03 -8.15 21.48
N ALA A 47 13.81 -7.74 22.73
CA ALA A 47 14.83 -7.83 23.79
C ALA A 47 15.28 -9.28 24.07
N SER A 48 14.41 -10.27 23.84
CA SER A 48 14.75 -11.70 23.96
C SER A 48 15.56 -12.24 22.77
N ASN A 49 15.61 -11.50 21.66
CA ASN A 49 16.44 -11.78 20.48
C ASN A 49 17.26 -10.52 20.09
N PRO A 50 18.33 -10.19 20.85
CA PRO A 50 19.11 -8.98 20.60
C PRO A 50 19.88 -8.99 19.26
N THR A 51 19.95 -10.14 18.59
CA THR A 51 20.56 -10.31 17.26
C THR A 51 19.55 -10.21 16.11
N ALA A 52 18.27 -9.93 16.40
CA ALA A 52 17.24 -9.76 15.38
C ALA A 52 17.63 -8.66 14.38
N THR A 53 17.47 -8.97 13.11
CA THR A 53 17.63 -8.04 11.99
C THR A 53 16.52 -6.98 11.99
N ALA A 54 16.72 -5.89 11.25
CA ALA A 54 15.70 -4.86 11.05
C ALA A 54 14.38 -5.44 10.53
N ALA A 55 14.46 -6.38 9.58
CA ALA A 55 13.31 -7.09 9.03
C ALA A 55 12.57 -7.91 10.10
N GLU A 56 13.28 -8.69 10.91
CA GLU A 56 12.67 -9.47 12.00
C GLU A 56 11.98 -8.58 13.04
N VAL A 57 12.61 -7.48 13.43
CA VAL A 57 12.01 -6.52 14.38
C VAL A 57 10.74 -5.90 13.80
N SER A 58 10.75 -5.54 12.51
CA SER A 58 9.57 -5.04 11.81
C SER A 58 8.44 -6.09 11.79
N THR A 59 8.74 -7.35 11.47
CA THR A 59 7.77 -8.46 11.52
C THR A 59 7.23 -8.67 12.93
N TYR A 60 8.06 -8.58 13.98
CA TYR A 60 7.58 -8.70 15.37
C TYR A 60 6.55 -7.64 15.69
N LEU A 61 6.79 -6.39 15.30
CA LEU A 61 5.83 -5.31 15.51
C LEU A 61 4.54 -5.56 14.73
N THR A 62 4.62 -5.93 13.44
CA THR A 62 3.43 -6.23 12.62
C THR A 62 2.56 -7.33 13.22
N GLU A 63 3.16 -8.47 13.57
CA GLU A 63 2.43 -9.60 14.16
C GLU A 63 1.81 -9.25 15.52
N GLU A 64 2.58 -8.61 16.42
CA GLU A 64 2.09 -8.29 17.76
C GLU A 64 1.03 -7.18 17.75
N PHE A 65 1.12 -6.21 16.83
CA PHE A 65 0.11 -5.18 16.65
C PHE A 65 -1.25 -5.80 16.31
N THR A 66 -1.33 -6.61 15.25
CA THR A 66 -2.61 -7.22 14.84
C THR A 66 -3.13 -8.17 15.92
N LYS A 67 -2.26 -9.02 16.50
CA LYS A 67 -2.66 -9.89 17.64
C LYS A 67 -3.21 -9.11 18.83
N SER A 68 -2.75 -7.89 19.07
CA SER A 68 -3.24 -7.07 20.19
C SER A 68 -4.69 -6.61 20.01
N TYR A 69 -5.15 -6.50 18.76
CA TYR A 69 -6.50 -6.07 18.38
C TYR A 69 -7.39 -7.19 17.82
N ASP A 70 -6.86 -8.41 17.64
CA ASP A 70 -7.64 -9.59 17.29
C ASP A 70 -7.95 -10.46 18.52
N GLY A 71 -8.71 -9.87 19.46
CA GLY A 71 -9.05 -10.52 20.74
C GLY A 71 -7.90 -10.53 21.77
N GLY A 72 -6.84 -9.78 21.51
CA GLY A 72 -5.68 -9.65 22.39
C GLY A 72 -5.85 -8.63 23.51
N ILE A 73 -4.73 -8.03 23.92
CA ILE A 73 -4.68 -7.12 25.08
C ILE A 73 -5.51 -5.85 24.93
N TYR A 74 -5.89 -5.49 23.70
CA TYR A 74 -6.75 -4.34 23.40
C TYR A 74 -8.16 -4.74 22.93
N GLY A 75 -8.51 -6.03 22.99
CA GLY A 75 -9.81 -6.54 22.59
C GLY A 75 -9.91 -6.74 21.08
N HIS A 76 -11.12 -6.53 20.52
CA HIS A 76 -11.39 -6.64 19.09
C HIS A 76 -11.49 -5.25 18.45
N SER A 77 -10.70 -5.01 17.41
CA SER A 77 -10.82 -3.85 16.53
C SER A 77 -10.30 -4.21 15.15
N ASP A 78 -10.93 -3.66 14.12
CA ASP A 78 -10.46 -3.90 12.76
C ASP A 78 -9.20 -3.09 12.48
N VAL A 79 -8.15 -3.77 12.06
CA VAL A 79 -6.83 -3.16 11.86
C VAL A 79 -6.12 -3.76 10.66
N THR A 80 -5.16 -3.00 10.14
CA THR A 80 -4.17 -3.47 9.17
C THR A 80 -2.79 -3.08 9.66
N PHE A 81 -1.76 -3.86 9.36
CA PHE A 81 -0.39 -3.42 9.60
C PHE A 81 0.57 -4.16 8.69
N SER A 82 1.62 -3.47 8.24
CA SER A 82 2.60 -4.05 7.34
C SER A 82 4.02 -3.60 7.64
N ALA A 83 4.96 -4.41 7.17
CA ALA A 83 6.38 -4.11 7.13
C ALA A 83 6.87 -4.18 5.68
N MET A 84 7.57 -3.12 5.27
CA MET A 84 8.06 -2.93 3.90
C MET A 84 9.58 -2.76 3.88
N ASP A 85 10.25 -3.52 3.03
CA ASP A 85 11.65 -3.31 2.63
C ASP A 85 11.72 -2.25 1.53
N LEU A 86 12.17 -1.06 1.90
CA LEU A 86 12.25 0.09 1.00
C LEU A 86 13.37 -0.03 -0.04
N THR A 87 14.30 -0.98 0.12
CA THR A 87 15.32 -1.24 -0.91
C THR A 87 14.69 -1.81 -2.20
N GLN A 88 13.45 -2.30 -2.13
CA GLN A 88 12.70 -2.82 -3.29
C GLN A 88 12.01 -1.73 -4.13
N PHE A 89 12.06 -0.45 -3.72
CA PHE A 89 11.42 0.64 -4.46
C PHE A 89 11.83 0.78 -5.93
N PRO A 90 13.10 0.56 -6.35
CA PRO A 90 13.47 0.62 -7.76
C PRO A 90 12.66 -0.36 -8.63
N ALA A 91 12.44 -1.59 -8.13
CA ALA A 91 11.66 -2.59 -8.85
C ALA A 91 10.17 -2.21 -8.89
N PHE A 92 9.62 -1.74 -7.76
CA PHE A 92 8.25 -1.27 -7.67
C PHE A 92 7.97 -0.08 -8.61
N PHE A 93 8.86 0.93 -8.63
CA PHE A 93 8.71 2.07 -9.54
C PHE A 93 8.76 1.67 -11.01
N SER A 94 9.66 0.76 -11.38
CA SER A 94 9.71 0.25 -12.75
C SER A 94 8.40 -0.42 -13.14
N ALA A 95 7.89 -1.33 -12.30
CA ALA A 95 6.66 -2.05 -12.58
C ALA A 95 5.42 -1.13 -12.61
N LEU A 96 5.32 -0.16 -11.69
CA LEU A 96 4.22 0.79 -11.67
C LEU A 96 4.26 1.74 -12.87
N LYS A 97 5.45 2.14 -13.32
CA LYS A 97 5.65 2.92 -14.54
C LYS A 97 5.19 2.15 -15.79
N ASP A 98 5.52 0.86 -15.89
CA ASP A 98 5.09 0.01 -17.02
C ASP A 98 3.57 -0.22 -17.03
N LEU A 99 2.97 -0.37 -15.84
CA LEU A 99 1.51 -0.39 -15.70
C LEU A 99 0.89 0.93 -16.17
N ASN A 100 1.40 2.07 -15.71
CA ASN A 100 0.91 3.40 -16.10
C ASN A 100 0.99 3.61 -17.63
N ALA A 101 2.09 3.21 -18.26
CA ALA A 101 2.23 3.25 -19.72
C ALA A 101 1.21 2.37 -20.45
N SER A 102 0.85 1.21 -19.87
CA SER A 102 -0.17 0.32 -20.45
C SER A 102 -1.59 0.88 -20.29
N LEU A 103 -1.89 1.44 -19.10
CA LEU A 103 -3.17 2.07 -18.80
C LEU A 103 -3.47 3.23 -19.76
N ALA A 104 -2.44 4.00 -20.15
CA ALA A 104 -2.58 5.11 -21.09
C ALA A 104 -3.04 4.70 -22.50
N ASN A 105 -2.88 3.42 -22.87
CA ASN A 105 -3.19 2.88 -24.19
C ASN A 105 -4.48 2.05 -24.24
N LEU A 106 -5.24 2.00 -23.13
CA LEU A 106 -6.48 1.26 -23.08
C LEU A 106 -7.56 1.81 -24.02
N SER A 107 -8.40 0.91 -24.52
CA SER A 107 -9.62 1.29 -25.23
C SER A 107 -10.55 2.08 -24.28
N PRO A 108 -11.45 2.94 -24.80
CA PRO A 108 -12.42 3.63 -23.96
C PRO A 108 -13.31 2.69 -23.12
N SER A 109 -13.61 1.49 -23.62
CA SER A 109 -14.35 0.47 -22.84
C SER A 109 -13.52 -0.10 -21.70
N ASP A 110 -12.25 -0.43 -21.95
CA ASP A 110 -11.36 -0.96 -20.91
C ASP A 110 -11.03 0.09 -19.87
N MET A 111 -10.90 1.36 -20.26
CA MET A 111 -10.71 2.47 -19.32
C MET A 111 -11.93 2.63 -18.39
N ARG A 112 -13.16 2.51 -18.91
CA ARG A 112 -14.37 2.50 -18.07
C ARG A 112 -14.41 1.31 -17.12
N ALA A 113 -14.07 0.11 -17.61
CA ALA A 113 -13.96 -1.07 -16.77
C ALA A 113 -12.90 -0.88 -15.68
N THR A 114 -11.73 -0.36 -16.04
CA THR A 114 -10.63 -0.01 -15.12
C THR A 114 -11.09 0.95 -14.03
N LYS A 115 -11.86 1.99 -14.37
CA LYS A 115 -12.45 2.89 -13.37
C LYS A 115 -13.36 2.14 -12.39
N SER A 116 -14.27 1.30 -12.89
CA SER A 116 -15.15 0.49 -12.03
C SER A 116 -14.38 -0.49 -11.14
N LEU A 117 -13.25 -1.03 -11.61
CA LEU A 117 -12.38 -1.90 -10.82
C LEU A 117 -11.61 -1.11 -9.75
N ALA A 118 -11.13 0.09 -10.09
CA ALA A 118 -10.56 1.03 -9.12
C ALA A 118 -11.60 1.37 -8.04
N ASP A 119 -12.84 1.67 -8.43
CA ASP A 119 -13.97 1.92 -7.51
C ASP A 119 -14.22 0.72 -6.57
N ALA A 120 -14.05 -0.52 -7.04
CA ALA A 120 -14.31 -1.73 -6.27
C ALA A 120 -13.10 -2.28 -5.49
N THR A 121 -11.92 -1.65 -5.61
CA THR A 121 -10.70 -2.07 -4.91
C THR A 121 -10.83 -1.82 -3.41
N GLN A 122 -10.23 -2.69 -2.58
CA GLN A 122 -10.10 -2.53 -1.14
C GLN A 122 -9.65 -1.10 -0.81
N GLU A 123 -10.53 -0.39 -0.14
CA GLU A 123 -10.27 0.95 0.39
C GLU A 123 -10.15 0.90 1.92
N PHE A 124 -9.74 2.03 2.47
CA PHE A 124 -9.56 2.25 3.91
C PHE A 124 -10.43 3.44 4.34
N TYR A 125 -10.21 3.99 5.54
CA TYR A 125 -10.98 5.14 6.04
C TYR A 125 -11.10 6.30 5.05
N LEU A 126 -10.03 6.55 4.27
CA LEU A 126 -10.12 7.40 3.09
C LEU A 126 -10.38 6.52 1.86
N SER A 127 -11.55 6.70 1.24
CA SER A 127 -11.99 5.87 0.11
C SER A 127 -11.13 6.01 -1.15
N ASP A 128 -10.28 7.04 -1.23
CA ASP A 128 -9.30 7.21 -2.30
C ASP A 128 -7.92 6.59 -1.97
N TYR A 129 -7.77 5.94 -0.83
CA TYR A 129 -6.56 5.20 -0.45
C TYR A 129 -6.88 3.73 -0.68
N LYS A 130 -6.21 3.13 -1.66
CA LYS A 130 -6.60 1.81 -2.18
C LYS A 130 -5.42 0.86 -2.23
N ASP A 131 -5.68 -0.41 -1.95
CA ASP A 131 -4.66 -1.45 -2.01
C ASP A 131 -4.20 -1.67 -3.46
N ILE A 132 -2.91 -1.42 -3.74
CA ILE A 132 -2.40 -1.50 -5.11
C ILE A 132 -2.38 -2.93 -5.64
N PHE A 133 -2.18 -3.92 -4.77
CA PHE A 133 -2.15 -5.32 -5.21
C PHE A 133 -3.55 -5.79 -5.57
N ASP A 134 -4.56 -5.49 -4.74
CA ASP A 134 -5.96 -5.81 -5.04
C ASP A 134 -6.43 -5.11 -6.33
N PHE A 135 -6.06 -3.85 -6.54
CA PHE A 135 -6.36 -3.17 -7.80
C PHE A 135 -5.79 -3.94 -9.01
N VAL A 136 -4.51 -4.32 -8.95
CA VAL A 136 -3.84 -5.03 -10.04
C VAL A 136 -4.40 -6.43 -10.23
N ASP A 137 -4.76 -7.13 -9.16
CA ASP A 137 -5.39 -8.44 -9.22
C ASP A 137 -6.77 -8.38 -9.90
N ARG A 138 -7.55 -7.33 -9.63
CA ARG A 138 -8.82 -7.07 -10.32
C ARG A 138 -8.63 -6.76 -11.80
N LEU A 139 -7.62 -5.97 -12.17
CA LEU A 139 -7.27 -5.76 -13.58
C LEU A 139 -6.91 -7.09 -14.26
N GLN A 140 -6.15 -7.94 -13.58
CA GLN A 140 -5.73 -9.23 -14.10
C GLN A 140 -6.92 -10.18 -14.30
N SER A 141 -7.82 -10.23 -13.32
CA SER A 141 -9.01 -11.09 -13.34
C SER A 141 -10.04 -10.65 -14.39
N SER A 142 -10.20 -9.34 -14.60
CA SER A 142 -11.12 -8.78 -15.60
C SER A 142 -10.61 -8.85 -17.04
N LYS A 143 -9.30 -9.07 -17.24
CA LYS A 143 -8.65 -9.14 -18.56
C LYS A 143 -8.87 -7.88 -19.40
N VAL A 144 -8.82 -6.71 -18.75
CA VAL A 144 -8.64 -5.44 -19.48
C VAL A 144 -7.39 -5.52 -20.35
N GLY A 145 -7.29 -4.69 -21.40
CA GLY A 145 -6.24 -4.72 -22.43
C GLY A 145 -4.80 -4.42 -21.98
N ILE A 146 -4.35 -4.99 -20.85
CA ILE A 146 -3.02 -4.91 -20.28
C ILE A 146 -2.39 -6.30 -20.35
N GLN A 147 -1.11 -6.38 -20.71
CA GLN A 147 -0.40 -7.65 -20.74
C GLN A 147 -0.30 -8.25 -19.32
N SER A 148 -0.63 -9.54 -19.17
CA SER A 148 -0.61 -10.21 -17.86
C SER A 148 0.77 -10.21 -17.19
N SER A 149 1.86 -10.14 -17.96
CA SER A 149 3.21 -10.00 -17.44
C SER A 149 3.43 -8.67 -16.71
N ILE A 150 2.84 -7.57 -17.18
CA ILE A 150 2.96 -6.25 -16.55
C ILE A 150 2.24 -6.25 -15.19
N LEU A 151 1.05 -6.84 -15.14
CA LEU A 151 0.28 -7.00 -13.91
C LEU A 151 1.01 -7.92 -12.92
N SER A 152 1.53 -9.06 -13.38
CA SER A 152 2.28 -9.99 -12.55
C SER A 152 3.57 -9.38 -12.01
N ASN A 153 4.31 -8.62 -12.82
CA ASN A 153 5.54 -7.96 -12.39
C ASN A 153 5.30 -6.95 -11.26
N LEU A 154 4.19 -6.20 -11.29
CA LEU A 154 3.85 -5.28 -10.21
C LEU A 154 3.44 -6.02 -8.95
N LYS A 155 2.63 -7.08 -9.08
CA LYS A 155 2.27 -7.96 -7.95
C LYS A 155 3.51 -8.56 -7.29
N ASP A 156 4.46 -9.07 -8.08
CA ASP A 156 5.73 -9.62 -7.60
C ASP A 156 6.58 -8.56 -6.90
N ALA A 157 6.60 -7.32 -7.43
CA ALA A 157 7.34 -6.22 -6.82
C ALA A 157 6.75 -5.82 -5.47
N VAL A 158 5.41 -5.78 -5.35
CA VAL A 158 4.72 -5.54 -4.08
C VAL A 158 5.00 -6.65 -3.08
N GLN A 159 4.91 -7.92 -3.49
CA GLN A 159 5.17 -9.07 -2.60
C GLN A 159 6.62 -9.15 -2.13
N LYS A 160 7.58 -8.69 -2.93
CA LYS A 160 8.99 -8.58 -2.50
C LYS A 160 9.20 -7.41 -1.53
N MET A 161 8.49 -6.30 -1.74
CA MET A 161 8.58 -5.13 -0.88
C MET A 161 7.92 -5.39 0.48
N VAL A 162 6.73 -5.98 0.51
CA VAL A 162 5.97 -6.23 1.75
C VAL A 162 6.42 -7.55 2.36
N ILE A 163 7.26 -7.47 3.39
CA ILE A 163 7.84 -8.65 4.05
C ILE A 163 6.94 -9.24 5.14
N SER A 164 5.96 -8.46 5.62
CA SER A 164 4.95 -8.88 6.59
C SER A 164 3.71 -8.03 6.36
N VAL A 165 2.54 -8.66 6.33
CA VAL A 165 1.25 -7.96 6.30
C VAL A 165 0.27 -8.78 7.12
N GLU A 166 -0.46 -8.10 7.99
CA GLU A 166 -1.48 -8.70 8.85
C GLU A 166 -2.70 -7.78 8.84
N SER A 167 -3.90 -8.36 8.83
CA SER A 167 -5.15 -7.62 8.83
C SER A 167 -6.26 -8.45 9.47
N THR A 168 -7.27 -7.80 10.02
CA THR A 168 -8.51 -8.47 10.46
C THR A 168 -9.47 -8.68 9.29
N ASP A 169 -10.54 -9.46 9.51
CA ASP A 169 -11.48 -9.92 8.48
C ASP A 169 -12.08 -8.80 7.61
N SER A 170 -12.33 -7.61 8.18
CA SER A 170 -12.87 -6.46 7.44
C SER A 170 -11.94 -5.94 6.32
N TYR A 171 -10.65 -6.30 6.37
CA TYR A 171 -9.61 -5.90 5.43
C TYR A 171 -8.94 -7.10 4.75
N ALA A 172 -9.70 -8.17 4.49
CA ALA A 172 -9.18 -9.42 3.93
C ALA A 172 -8.45 -9.29 2.57
N ASN A 173 -8.61 -8.17 1.85
CA ASN A 173 -7.91 -7.90 0.59
C ASN A 173 -6.77 -6.87 0.74
N SER A 174 -6.28 -6.65 1.96
CA SER A 174 -5.09 -5.84 2.23
C SER A 174 -3.82 -6.62 1.97
N HIS A 175 -2.91 -6.03 1.21
CA HIS A 175 -1.61 -6.60 0.84
C HIS A 175 -0.44 -5.74 1.33
N GLY A 176 -0.71 -4.78 2.23
CA GLY A 176 0.28 -4.10 3.04
C GLY A 176 0.79 -2.78 2.47
N ILE A 177 0.33 -2.35 1.29
CA ILE A 177 0.68 -1.04 0.75
C ILE A 177 -0.46 -0.44 -0.09
N SER A 178 -0.83 0.77 0.26
CA SER A 178 -1.85 1.54 -0.42
C SER A 178 -1.24 2.54 -1.41
N VAL A 179 -2.05 2.99 -2.37
CA VAL A 179 -1.77 4.12 -3.25
C VAL A 179 -2.94 5.09 -3.24
N TRP A 180 -2.69 6.35 -3.58
CA TRP A 180 -3.76 7.29 -3.87
C TRP A 180 -4.38 7.00 -5.23
N LEU A 181 -5.66 6.62 -5.25
CA LEU A 181 -6.43 6.22 -6.42
C LEU A 181 -7.83 6.85 -6.39
N PRO A 182 -7.94 8.19 -6.51
CA PRO A 182 -9.21 8.86 -6.62
C PRO A 182 -9.89 8.50 -7.94
N THR A 183 -11.18 8.22 -7.88
CA THR A 183 -12.05 7.95 -9.04
C THR A 183 -13.15 9.02 -9.21
N ASP A 184 -13.00 10.13 -8.49
CA ASP A 184 -13.75 11.35 -8.69
C ASP A 184 -12.83 12.53 -9.10
N VAL A 185 -13.30 13.31 -10.08
CA VAL A 185 -12.55 14.44 -10.65
C VAL A 185 -12.35 15.60 -9.67
N GLY A 186 -13.21 15.72 -8.65
CA GLY A 186 -13.15 16.79 -7.66
C GLY A 186 -11.95 16.64 -6.73
N THR A 187 -11.81 15.46 -6.14
CA THR A 187 -10.68 15.05 -5.29
C THR A 187 -9.39 15.09 -6.08
N LEU A 188 -9.37 14.54 -7.30
CA LEU A 188 -8.20 14.65 -8.19
C LEU A 188 -7.76 16.11 -8.36
N ASN A 189 -8.67 17.00 -8.76
CA ASN A 189 -8.34 18.40 -9.02
C ASN A 189 -7.89 19.17 -7.77
N ARG A 190 -8.40 18.80 -6.59
CA ARG A 190 -8.00 19.41 -5.31
C ARG A 190 -6.54 19.11 -4.97
N HIS A 191 -6.05 17.92 -5.31
CA HIS A 191 -4.76 17.42 -4.83
C HIS A 191 -3.68 17.25 -5.90
N LYS A 192 -4.04 17.18 -7.20
CA LYS A 192 -3.10 16.87 -8.31
C LYS A 192 -1.82 17.71 -8.32
N THR A 193 -1.91 19.01 -8.03
CA THR A 193 -0.74 19.92 -8.03
C THR A 193 0.23 19.62 -6.90
N ARG A 194 -0.26 19.17 -5.73
CA ARG A 194 0.60 18.74 -4.62
C ARG A 194 1.16 17.35 -4.93
N TYR A 195 0.29 16.45 -5.37
CA TYR A 195 0.63 15.08 -5.74
C TYR A 195 1.72 15.00 -6.81
N SER A 196 1.73 15.93 -7.78
CA SER A 196 2.73 15.95 -8.84
C SER A 196 4.16 16.10 -8.34
N ASN A 197 4.35 16.63 -7.12
CA ASN A 197 5.66 16.85 -6.52
C ASN A 197 6.17 15.65 -5.71
N LEU A 198 5.32 14.65 -5.45
CA LEU A 198 5.72 13.44 -4.71
C LEU A 198 6.66 12.57 -5.54
N GLU A 199 7.61 11.93 -4.85
CA GLU A 199 8.63 11.07 -5.45
C GLU A 199 8.01 9.93 -6.25
N LEU A 200 6.97 9.29 -5.71
CA LEU A 200 6.21 8.26 -6.41
C LEU A 200 5.77 8.74 -7.80
N ASN A 201 5.17 9.94 -7.90
CA ASN A 201 4.72 10.47 -9.17
C ASN A 201 5.89 10.88 -10.09
N LYS A 202 6.95 11.47 -9.54
CA LYS A 202 8.13 11.84 -10.33
C LYS A 202 8.74 10.64 -11.04
N GLN A 203 8.79 9.49 -10.37
CA GLN A 203 9.38 8.25 -10.86
C GLN A 203 8.46 7.47 -11.82
N THR A 204 7.15 7.46 -11.55
CA THR A 204 6.21 6.54 -12.23
C THR A 204 5.22 7.21 -13.17
N LYS A 205 5.04 8.53 -13.03
CA LYS A 205 4.01 9.33 -13.71
C LYS A 205 2.57 8.89 -13.39
N TRP A 206 2.33 8.30 -12.21
CA TRP A 206 1.01 7.81 -11.81
C TRP A 206 -0.14 8.80 -12.00
N LEU A 207 0.12 10.10 -11.83
CA LEU A 207 -0.88 11.15 -12.04
C LEU A 207 -1.43 11.20 -13.48
N ASP A 208 -0.69 10.70 -14.47
CA ASP A 208 -1.15 10.62 -15.86
C ASP A 208 -2.33 9.65 -15.97
N PHE A 209 -2.21 8.44 -15.41
CA PHE A 209 -3.33 7.50 -15.31
C PHE A 209 -4.48 8.08 -14.48
N LEU A 210 -4.20 8.65 -13.31
CA LEU A 210 -5.24 9.27 -12.48
C LEU A 210 -6.02 10.35 -13.25
N THR A 211 -5.33 11.10 -14.11
CA THR A 211 -5.99 12.09 -14.98
C THR A 211 -6.85 11.43 -16.05
N LEU A 212 -6.44 10.29 -16.61
CA LEU A 212 -7.19 9.58 -17.65
C LEU A 212 -8.43 8.88 -17.11
N VAL A 213 -8.32 8.18 -15.98
CA VAL A 213 -9.42 7.40 -15.39
C VAL A 213 -10.56 8.28 -14.87
N ASN A 214 -10.31 9.58 -14.69
CA ASN A 214 -11.25 10.59 -14.21
C ASN A 214 -11.79 11.53 -15.30
N ARG A 215 -11.52 11.26 -16.58
CA ARG A 215 -12.13 11.99 -17.71
C ARG A 215 -13.54 11.48 -18.01
#